data_AF-A0A2G9HWD9-F1
#
_entry.id   AF-A0A2G9HWD9-F1
#
_cell.length_a   1.000
_cell.length_b   1.000
_cell.length_c   1.000
_cell.angle_alpha   90.00
_cell.angle_beta   90.00
_cell.angle_gamma   90.00
#
_symmetry.space_group_name_H-M   'P 1'
#
loop_
_entity.id
_entity.type
_entity.pdbx_description
1 polymer ?
#
loop_
_entity_poly.entity_id
_entity_poly.type
_entity_poly.pdbx_seq_one_letter_code
_entity_poly.pdbx_strand_id
1 'polypeptide(L)'
;MALSWKTSTLSSPSYLTFRKCNPSSQIQNFSFFNPNSSHSFLRKSFLHTDSHRAPIQLPISSPKELIECLLKKEDLSEEEAEGSLDFLLSNGCSEALISAFLVLLRAKGETFEEIVGLARAMIKCCKKVEGLENVVDIVGTGGDGANTVNVSTGAAILAAACGAKVAKQGNRSSSSACGSADVLETLGVAIDMEPQGVKKCVEEVGIGFMMSPNYHPAMKTFAPVRKKLGVKTVFNILGPMLSPACVPFSVVGVYKEDISIILTAGRFCNGHSQDIGSYFGYFEKHGTRVSKMAKALQRYGM
;
A
#
# COMPACT_ATOMS: atom_id res chain seq x y z
N MET A 1 3.84 -41.96 -15.77
CA MET A 1 5.20 -41.69 -16.27
C MET A 1 5.97 -41.03 -15.14
N ALA A 2 6.75 -41.82 -14.40
CA ALA A 2 7.44 -41.38 -13.18
C ALA A 2 8.81 -40.80 -13.54
N LEU A 3 9.11 -39.59 -13.06
CA LEU A 3 10.44 -38.98 -13.19
C LEU A 3 11.20 -39.13 -11.88
N SER A 4 12.26 -39.93 -11.96
CA SER A 4 13.24 -40.20 -10.91
C SER A 4 14.16 -38.98 -10.71
N TRP A 5 14.26 -38.50 -9.46
CA TRP A 5 15.28 -37.54 -9.06
C TRP A 5 16.50 -38.31 -8.54
N LYS A 6 17.63 -38.22 -9.25
CA LYS A 6 18.92 -38.72 -8.77
C LYS A 6 19.46 -37.75 -7.72
N THR A 7 19.68 -38.24 -6.51
CA THR A 7 20.44 -37.56 -5.46
C THR A 7 21.93 -37.68 -5.74
N SER A 8 22.61 -36.55 -5.98
CA SER A 8 24.07 -36.48 -5.91
C SER A 8 24.48 -36.07 -4.49
N THR A 9 25.07 -37.02 -3.77
CA THR A 9 25.74 -36.82 -2.48
C THR A 9 26.92 -35.86 -2.64
N LEU A 10 26.87 -34.70 -1.98
CA LEU A 10 28.03 -33.84 -1.76
C LEU A 10 28.48 -33.99 -0.31
N SER A 11 29.70 -34.47 -0.18
CA SER A 11 30.47 -34.67 1.05
C SER A 11 30.99 -33.35 1.62
N SER A 12 30.85 -33.20 2.94
CA SER A 12 31.63 -32.35 3.87
C SER A 12 31.27 -30.85 3.97
N PRO A 13 31.20 -30.28 5.20
CA PRO A 13 30.78 -28.91 5.44
C PRO A 13 31.97 -27.93 5.35
N SER A 14 31.95 -27.04 4.37
CA SER A 14 32.81 -25.85 4.35
C SER A 14 32.16 -24.77 5.21
N TYR A 15 32.70 -24.53 6.40
CA TYR A 15 32.32 -23.41 7.26
C TYR A 15 32.44 -22.08 6.52
N LEU A 16 31.34 -21.33 6.39
CA LEU A 16 31.37 -19.93 5.97
C LEU A 16 31.88 -19.08 7.14
N THR A 17 33.18 -18.78 7.15
CA THR A 17 33.74 -17.74 8.03
C THR A 17 33.30 -16.36 7.54
N PHE A 18 32.39 -15.71 8.26
CA PHE A 18 32.13 -14.27 8.10
C PHE A 18 33.36 -13.48 8.55
N ARG A 19 34.07 -12.84 7.61
CA ARG A 19 35.07 -11.83 7.93
C ARG A 19 34.36 -10.60 8.53
N LYS A 20 34.80 -10.16 9.71
CA LYS A 20 34.48 -8.82 10.25
C LYS A 20 34.91 -7.76 9.23
N CYS A 21 33.96 -6.98 8.71
CA CYS A 21 34.26 -5.76 7.97
C CYS A 21 34.63 -4.66 8.97
N ASN A 22 35.84 -4.11 8.81
CA ASN A 22 36.29 -2.90 9.49
C ASN A 22 35.72 -1.67 8.75
N PRO A 23 35.26 -0.61 9.45
CA PRO A 23 34.59 0.53 8.83
C PRO A 23 35.62 1.54 8.35
N SER A 24 36.19 1.36 7.15
CA SER A 24 36.95 2.41 6.47
C SER A 24 37.19 2.07 5.00
N SER A 25 36.23 2.41 4.13
CA SER A 25 36.53 2.79 2.74
C SER A 25 35.26 3.22 1.97
N GLN A 26 35.22 4.51 1.63
CA GLN A 26 34.56 5.14 0.49
C GLN A 26 33.03 5.06 0.38
N ILE A 27 32.37 6.00 1.05
CA ILE A 27 31.07 6.54 0.62
C ILE A 27 31.35 7.44 -0.59
N GLN A 28 30.95 7.01 -1.80
CA GLN A 28 30.82 7.92 -2.93
C GLN A 28 29.58 8.80 -2.70
N ASN A 29 29.82 10.08 -2.44
CA ASN A 29 28.79 11.10 -2.37
C ASN A 29 28.14 11.29 -3.75
N PHE A 30 26.88 10.88 -3.91
CA PHE A 30 26.04 11.38 -5.00
C PHE A 30 25.53 12.77 -4.63
N SER A 31 26.23 13.81 -5.09
CA SER A 31 25.81 15.21 -4.97
C SER A 31 24.81 15.57 -6.08
N PHE A 32 23.52 15.64 -5.76
CA PHE A 32 22.54 16.37 -6.56
C PHE A 32 22.33 17.76 -5.95
N PHE A 33 23.26 18.66 -6.23
CA PHE A 33 23.07 20.10 -6.03
C PHE A 33 23.90 20.82 -7.11
N ASN A 34 23.22 21.48 -8.04
CA ASN A 34 23.83 22.45 -8.95
C ASN A 34 23.20 23.82 -8.66
N PRO A 35 23.83 24.67 -7.84
CA PRO A 35 23.29 25.97 -7.48
C PRO A 35 23.89 27.00 -8.43
N ASN A 36 23.40 27.08 -9.67
CA ASN A 36 23.66 28.21 -10.57
C ASN A 36 22.66 28.21 -11.73
N SER A 37 21.42 28.63 -11.44
CA SER A 37 20.53 29.20 -12.45
C SER A 37 19.80 30.39 -11.83
N SER A 38 20.33 31.57 -12.11
CA SER A 38 19.72 32.86 -11.81
C SER A 38 18.46 33.03 -12.67
N HIS A 39 17.29 32.84 -12.08
CA HIS A 39 16.03 33.36 -12.61
C HIS A 39 15.37 34.25 -11.56
N SER A 40 15.46 35.55 -11.80
CA SER A 40 14.70 36.59 -11.11
C SER A 40 13.22 36.44 -11.47
N PHE A 41 12.37 36.06 -10.52
CA PHE A 41 10.92 36.22 -10.67
C PHE A 41 10.28 36.79 -9.41
N LEU A 42 9.59 37.91 -9.66
CA LEU A 42 8.86 38.83 -8.80
C LEU A 42 8.23 38.23 -7.54
N ARG A 43 8.68 38.74 -6.39
CA ARG A 43 8.05 38.60 -5.07
C ARG A 43 6.75 39.41 -5.04
N LYS A 44 5.60 38.78 -5.26
CA LYS A 44 4.30 39.36 -4.90
C LYS A 44 3.97 38.94 -3.46
N SER A 45 4.08 39.91 -2.56
CA SER A 45 3.53 39.88 -1.21
C SER A 45 2.01 39.71 -1.27
N PHE A 46 1.50 38.58 -0.80
CA PHE A 46 0.07 38.41 -0.51
C PHE A 46 -0.14 38.60 0.99
N LEU A 47 -0.90 39.65 1.30
CA LEU A 47 -1.41 39.97 2.62
C LEU A 47 -2.32 38.84 3.11
N HIS A 48 -2.22 38.52 4.40
CA HIS A 48 -3.17 37.68 5.12
C HIS A 48 -4.58 38.27 5.02
N THR A 49 -5.52 37.48 4.53
CA THR A 49 -6.94 37.64 4.87
C THR A 49 -7.40 36.34 5.47
N ASP A 50 -7.65 36.38 6.79
CA ASP A 50 -8.40 35.36 7.52
C ASP A 50 -9.77 35.21 6.87
N SER A 51 -10.01 34.07 6.22
CA SER A 51 -11.35 33.69 5.76
C SER A 51 -11.90 32.60 6.68
N HIS A 52 -12.90 32.98 7.47
CA HIS A 52 -13.80 32.07 8.18
C HIS A 52 -14.22 30.91 7.26
N ARG A 53 -13.83 29.68 7.61
CA ARG A 53 -14.22 28.47 6.87
C ARG A 53 -15.69 28.16 7.17
N ALA A 54 -16.55 28.29 6.16
CA ALA A 54 -17.95 27.88 6.25
C ALA A 54 -18.06 26.38 6.57
N PRO A 55 -19.14 25.93 7.25
CA PRO A 55 -19.35 24.52 7.55
C PRO A 55 -19.42 23.70 6.25
N ILE A 56 -18.63 22.61 6.20
CA ILE A 56 -18.48 21.72 5.03
C ILE A 56 -19.81 20.98 4.82
N GLN A 57 -20.55 21.34 3.78
CA GLN A 57 -21.66 20.55 3.27
C GLN A 57 -21.10 19.40 2.45
N LEU A 58 -21.30 18.16 2.89
CA LEU A 58 -20.97 16.95 2.11
C LEU A 58 -21.89 16.93 0.86
N PRO A 59 -21.38 17.10 -0.37
CA PRO A 59 -22.23 17.36 -1.53
C PRO A 59 -23.02 16.16 -2.06
N ILE A 60 -22.70 14.93 -1.63
CA ILE A 60 -23.40 13.70 -2.06
C ILE A 60 -24.23 13.14 -0.92
N SER A 61 -25.55 13.24 -1.03
CA SER A 61 -26.50 12.79 0.01
C SER A 61 -27.28 11.54 -0.38
N SER A 62 -27.15 11.05 -1.64
CA SER A 62 -27.91 9.90 -2.12
C SER A 62 -27.17 9.03 -3.16
N PRO A 63 -27.55 7.74 -3.31
CA PRO A 63 -27.04 6.86 -4.36
C PRO A 63 -27.18 7.42 -5.77
N LYS A 64 -28.30 8.11 -6.03
CA LYS A 64 -28.60 8.65 -7.35
C LYS A 64 -27.61 9.77 -7.69
N GLU A 65 -27.39 10.69 -6.77
CA GLU A 65 -26.44 11.79 -6.95
C GLU A 65 -25.02 11.27 -7.18
N LEU A 66 -24.60 10.26 -6.41
CA LEU A 66 -23.30 9.60 -6.59
C LEU A 66 -23.13 9.05 -8.02
N ILE A 67 -24.14 8.31 -8.49
CA ILE A 67 -24.07 7.70 -9.82
C ILE A 67 -24.13 8.75 -10.94
N GLU A 68 -24.97 9.79 -10.80
CA GLU A 68 -25.03 10.92 -11.74
C GLU A 68 -23.71 11.68 -11.82
N CYS A 69 -23.07 11.95 -10.68
CA CYS A 69 -21.75 12.58 -10.59
C CYS A 69 -20.70 11.77 -11.36
N LEU A 70 -20.62 10.45 -11.09
CA LEU A 70 -19.67 9.58 -11.79
C LEU A 70 -19.98 9.42 -13.28
N LEU A 71 -21.26 9.41 -13.68
CA LEU A 71 -21.67 9.39 -15.10
C LEU A 71 -21.22 10.65 -15.85
N LYS A 72 -21.24 11.81 -15.19
CA LYS A 72 -20.73 13.07 -15.72
C LYS A 72 -19.21 13.17 -15.70
N LYS A 73 -18.52 12.16 -15.16
CA LYS A 73 -17.07 12.15 -14.93
C LYS A 73 -16.60 13.29 -14.03
N GLU A 74 -17.43 13.68 -13.08
CA GLU A 74 -17.05 14.62 -12.03
C GLU A 74 -16.25 13.88 -10.95
N ASP A 75 -15.18 14.51 -10.48
CA ASP A 75 -14.30 13.95 -9.45
C ASP A 75 -14.88 14.18 -8.06
N LEU A 76 -14.72 13.19 -7.18
CA LEU A 76 -15.11 13.31 -5.78
C LEU A 76 -13.95 13.91 -4.97
N SER A 77 -14.28 14.78 -4.01
CA SER A 77 -13.37 15.14 -2.92
C SER A 77 -13.07 13.93 -2.01
N GLU A 78 -12.03 14.05 -1.17
CA GLU A 78 -11.68 13.00 -0.20
C GLU A 78 -12.88 12.67 0.71
N GLU A 79 -13.56 13.69 1.20
CA GLU A 79 -14.72 13.54 2.10
C GLU A 79 -15.92 12.89 1.39
N GLU A 80 -16.16 13.22 0.12
CA GLU A 80 -17.22 12.60 -0.68
C GLU A 80 -16.92 11.13 -0.98
N ALA A 81 -15.67 10.80 -1.33
CA ALA A 81 -15.28 9.43 -1.60
C ALA A 81 -15.34 8.56 -0.33
N GLU A 82 -14.89 9.10 0.80
CA GLU A 82 -15.01 8.46 2.11
C GLU A 82 -16.48 8.23 2.48
N GLY A 83 -17.33 9.27 2.40
CA GLY A 83 -18.75 9.18 2.70
C GLY A 83 -19.50 8.23 1.76
N SER A 84 -19.11 8.18 0.48
CA SER A 84 -19.67 7.26 -0.51
C SER A 84 -19.39 5.81 -0.15
N LEU A 85 -18.17 5.50 0.31
CA LEU A 85 -17.84 4.13 0.70
C LEU A 85 -18.46 3.75 2.05
N ASP A 86 -18.51 4.68 3.01
CA ASP A 86 -19.24 4.50 4.28
C ASP A 86 -20.71 4.16 3.99
N PHE A 87 -21.33 4.86 3.02
CA PHE A 87 -22.68 4.56 2.55
C PHE A 87 -22.78 3.17 1.91
N LEU A 88 -21.87 2.80 1.01
CA LEU A 88 -21.87 1.47 0.36
C LEU A 88 -21.62 0.31 1.34
N LEU A 89 -20.92 0.58 2.44
CA LEU A 89 -20.67 -0.37 3.52
C LEU A 89 -21.85 -0.51 4.49
N SER A 90 -22.78 0.43 4.49
CA SER A 90 -23.97 0.36 5.33
C SER A 90 -24.87 -0.83 4.96
N ASN A 91 -25.50 -1.43 5.98
CA ASN A 91 -26.39 -2.58 5.79
C ASN A 91 -27.54 -2.21 4.85
N GLY A 92 -27.65 -2.90 3.71
CA GLY A 92 -28.78 -2.76 2.77
C GLY A 92 -28.43 -2.18 1.40
N CYS A 93 -27.17 -1.79 1.14
CA CYS A 93 -26.78 -1.41 -0.22
C CYS A 93 -26.86 -2.58 -1.20
N SER A 94 -27.46 -2.35 -2.37
CA SER A 94 -27.61 -3.39 -3.40
C SER A 94 -26.28 -3.68 -4.10
N GLU A 95 -26.07 -4.95 -4.49
CA GLU A 95 -24.93 -5.34 -5.32
C GLU A 95 -24.88 -4.55 -6.65
N ALA A 96 -26.04 -4.17 -7.19
CA ALA A 96 -26.15 -3.37 -8.40
C ALA A 96 -25.53 -1.96 -8.22
N LEU A 97 -25.80 -1.30 -7.10
CA LEU A 97 -25.21 0.00 -6.80
C LEU A 97 -23.69 -0.08 -6.61
N ILE A 98 -23.22 -1.08 -5.86
CA ILE A 98 -21.78 -1.33 -5.68
C ILE A 98 -21.11 -1.56 -7.03
N SER A 99 -21.73 -2.39 -7.88
CA SER A 99 -21.22 -2.67 -9.23
C SER A 99 -21.14 -1.39 -10.07
N ALA A 100 -22.19 -0.58 -10.06
CA ALA A 100 -22.24 0.68 -10.81
C ALA A 100 -21.15 1.64 -10.33
N PHE A 101 -21.01 1.83 -9.01
CA PHE A 101 -19.95 2.65 -8.42
C PHE A 101 -18.55 2.20 -8.88
N LEU A 102 -18.24 0.91 -8.73
CA LEU A 102 -16.91 0.39 -9.05
C LEU A 102 -16.55 0.52 -10.54
N VAL A 103 -17.52 0.27 -11.43
CA VAL A 103 -17.30 0.35 -12.87
C VAL A 103 -17.21 1.80 -13.32
N LEU A 104 -18.09 2.69 -12.83
CA LEU A 104 -18.10 4.09 -13.22
C LEU A 104 -16.88 4.84 -12.70
N LEU A 105 -16.49 4.63 -11.44
CA LEU A 105 -15.27 5.21 -10.88
C LEU A 105 -14.04 4.80 -11.71
N ARG A 106 -13.95 3.51 -12.06
CA ARG A 106 -12.86 2.99 -12.91
C ARG A 106 -12.89 3.56 -14.33
N ALA A 107 -14.08 3.73 -14.91
CA ALA A 107 -14.26 4.26 -16.27
C ALA A 107 -13.99 5.77 -16.35
N LYS A 108 -14.30 6.52 -15.28
CA LYS A 108 -13.91 7.92 -15.10
C LYS A 108 -12.39 8.06 -15.01
N GLY A 109 -11.76 7.15 -14.27
CA GLY A 109 -10.38 7.26 -13.83
C GLY A 109 -10.36 7.75 -12.39
N GLU A 110 -9.73 6.97 -11.52
CA GLU A 110 -9.66 7.27 -10.09
C GLU A 110 -8.68 8.43 -9.82
N THR A 111 -9.12 9.44 -9.08
CA THR A 111 -8.26 10.54 -8.63
C THR A 111 -7.51 10.18 -7.35
N PHE A 112 -6.56 11.03 -7.01
CA PHE A 112 -5.81 10.91 -5.78
C PHE A 112 -6.71 11.03 -4.53
N GLU A 113 -7.53 12.07 -4.50
CA GLU A 113 -8.46 12.41 -3.42
C GLU A 113 -9.47 11.27 -3.20
N GLU A 114 -10.00 10.71 -4.29
CA GLU A 114 -10.89 9.56 -4.25
C GLU A 114 -10.24 8.36 -3.57
N ILE A 115 -9.02 8.02 -3.96
CA ILE A 115 -8.31 6.86 -3.43
C ILE A 115 -8.02 7.05 -1.93
N VAL A 116 -7.63 8.26 -1.51
CA VAL A 116 -7.42 8.58 -0.09
C VAL A 116 -8.71 8.44 0.71
N GLY A 117 -9.81 9.01 0.24
CA GLY A 117 -11.11 8.93 0.91
C GLY A 117 -11.59 7.48 1.07
N LEU A 118 -11.48 6.69 -0.01
CA LEU A 118 -11.83 5.28 0.00
C LEU A 118 -10.94 4.45 0.93
N ALA A 119 -9.63 4.73 0.96
CA ALA A 119 -8.71 4.08 1.88
C ALA A 119 -9.07 4.38 3.33
N ARG A 120 -9.45 5.62 3.64
CA ARG A 120 -9.85 6.04 4.99
C ARG A 120 -11.10 5.31 5.49
N ALA A 121 -12.12 5.21 4.65
CA ALA A 121 -13.32 4.43 4.94
C ALA A 121 -13.00 2.94 5.20
N MET A 122 -12.12 2.33 4.40
CA MET A 122 -11.71 0.93 4.62
C MET A 122 -10.88 0.72 5.91
N ILE A 123 -10.03 1.69 6.27
CA ILE A 123 -9.25 1.66 7.53
C ILE A 123 -10.14 1.85 8.76
N LYS A 124 -11.21 2.66 8.68
CA LYS A 124 -12.20 2.79 9.77
C LYS A 124 -12.81 1.44 10.13
N CYS A 125 -13.01 0.57 9.15
CA CYS A 125 -13.66 -0.73 9.32
C CYS A 125 -12.69 -1.91 9.51
N CYS A 126 -11.38 -1.68 9.62
CA CYS A 126 -10.40 -2.76 9.79
C CYS A 126 -10.19 -3.12 11.28
N LYS A 127 -9.69 -4.33 11.53
CA LYS A 127 -9.17 -4.70 12.86
C LYS A 127 -7.78 -4.09 13.02
N LYS A 128 -7.63 -3.01 13.79
CA LYS A 128 -6.34 -2.31 13.89
C LYS A 128 -5.31 -3.05 14.75
N VAL A 129 -4.03 -2.92 14.38
CA VAL A 129 -2.89 -3.30 15.23
C VAL A 129 -2.28 -2.01 15.81
N GLU A 130 -2.58 -1.72 17.06
CA GLU A 130 -2.27 -0.41 17.66
C GLU A 130 -0.99 -0.41 18.52
N GLY A 131 -0.38 0.77 18.65
CA GLY A 131 0.78 1.00 19.52
C GLY A 131 2.09 0.43 18.97
N LEU A 132 2.22 0.38 17.64
CA LEU A 132 3.47 0.08 16.95
C LEU A 132 4.12 1.38 16.49
N GLU A 133 5.41 1.56 16.78
CA GLU A 133 6.19 2.74 16.42
C GLU A 133 7.42 2.36 15.59
N ASN A 134 7.84 3.24 14.68
CA ASN A 134 8.99 3.04 13.80
C ASN A 134 8.93 1.72 13.01
N VAL A 135 7.74 1.41 12.48
CA VAL A 135 7.45 0.17 11.76
C VAL A 135 7.28 0.45 10.28
N VAL A 136 7.75 -0.48 9.43
CA VAL A 136 7.60 -0.44 7.99
C VAL A 136 6.70 -1.56 7.48
N ASP A 137 5.86 -1.28 6.48
CA ASP A 137 5.21 -2.30 5.65
C ASP A 137 5.94 -2.42 4.31
N ILE A 138 6.14 -3.64 3.83
CA ILE A 138 6.77 -3.92 2.55
C ILE A 138 5.79 -4.77 1.75
N VAL A 139 5.08 -4.13 0.82
CA VAL A 139 3.87 -4.67 0.18
C VAL A 139 3.89 -4.39 -1.31
N GLY A 140 3.09 -5.13 -2.07
CA GLY A 140 2.87 -4.85 -3.49
C GLY A 140 1.39 -4.80 -3.81
N THR A 141 1.04 -4.03 -4.84
CA THR A 141 -0.31 -4.03 -5.44
C THR A 141 -0.69 -5.39 -6.03
N GLY A 142 0.30 -6.20 -6.45
CA GLY A 142 0.09 -7.50 -7.09
C GLY A 142 -0.55 -7.39 -8.48
N GLY A 143 -0.78 -8.53 -9.13
CA GLY A 143 -1.48 -8.58 -10.42
C GLY A 143 -0.72 -7.97 -11.60
N ASP A 144 0.62 -7.98 -11.53
CA ASP A 144 1.53 -7.68 -12.65
C ASP A 144 1.54 -8.79 -13.71
N GLY A 145 1.07 -10.00 -13.34
CA GLY A 145 1.08 -11.19 -14.19
C GLY A 145 2.48 -11.72 -14.46
N ALA A 146 3.49 -11.26 -13.71
CA ALA A 146 4.89 -11.58 -13.95
C ALA A 146 5.33 -12.90 -13.29
N ASN A 147 4.48 -13.52 -12.46
CA ASN A 147 4.77 -14.77 -11.73
C ASN A 147 6.15 -14.77 -11.08
N THR A 148 6.53 -13.63 -10.50
CA THR A 148 7.82 -13.45 -9.84
C THR A 148 7.82 -14.14 -8.49
N VAL A 149 9.02 -14.38 -7.95
CA VAL A 149 9.17 -14.80 -6.54
C VAL A 149 8.57 -13.73 -5.62
N ASN A 150 8.17 -14.10 -4.41
CA ASN A 150 7.60 -13.17 -3.42
C ASN A 150 8.67 -12.19 -2.86
N VAL A 151 9.14 -11.27 -3.71
CA VAL A 151 10.22 -10.32 -3.41
C VAL A 151 9.89 -9.48 -2.17
N SER A 152 8.65 -9.00 -2.03
CA SER A 152 8.24 -8.21 -0.87
C SER A 152 8.25 -9.02 0.43
N THR A 153 8.05 -10.35 0.37
CA THR A 153 8.14 -11.22 1.55
C THR A 153 9.60 -11.45 1.93
N GLY A 154 10.47 -11.74 0.96
CA GLY A 154 11.91 -11.87 1.20
C GLY A 154 12.53 -10.58 1.73
N ALA A 155 12.18 -9.44 1.16
CA ALA A 155 12.63 -8.12 1.61
C ALA A 155 12.18 -7.79 3.04
N ALA A 156 10.94 -8.15 3.40
CA ALA A 156 10.43 -8.00 4.77
C ALA A 156 11.25 -8.81 5.79
N ILE A 157 11.54 -10.07 5.47
CA ILE A 157 12.36 -10.95 6.33
C ILE A 157 13.77 -10.39 6.47
N LEU A 158 14.39 -9.97 5.36
CA LEU A 158 15.73 -9.38 5.38
C LEU A 158 15.80 -8.08 6.19
N ALA A 159 14.84 -7.18 6.00
CA ALA A 159 14.76 -5.92 6.74
C ALA A 159 14.65 -6.17 8.25
N ALA A 160 13.81 -7.13 8.66
CA ALA A 160 13.68 -7.54 10.06
C ALA A 160 14.97 -8.13 10.62
N ALA A 161 15.64 -9.00 9.85
CA ALA A 161 16.94 -9.55 10.23
C ALA A 161 18.05 -8.48 10.36
N CYS A 162 17.92 -7.37 9.64
CA CYS A 162 18.80 -6.20 9.75
C CYS A 162 18.39 -5.21 10.86
N GLY A 163 17.37 -5.51 11.66
CA GLY A 163 16.95 -4.73 12.83
C GLY A 163 15.80 -3.74 12.59
N ALA A 164 15.18 -3.72 11.41
CA ALA A 164 13.96 -2.94 11.20
C ALA A 164 12.75 -3.64 11.85
N LYS A 165 11.77 -2.87 12.35
CA LYS A 165 10.47 -3.42 12.76
C LYS A 165 9.55 -3.49 11.55
N VAL A 166 8.98 -4.66 11.26
CA VAL A 166 8.17 -4.89 10.06
C VAL A 166 6.77 -5.37 10.42
N ALA A 167 5.74 -4.61 10.04
CA ALA A 167 4.35 -5.06 10.08
C ALA A 167 3.89 -5.28 8.64
N LYS A 168 4.09 -6.50 8.16
CA LYS A 168 3.79 -6.86 6.77
C LYS A 168 2.33 -7.22 6.63
N GLN A 169 1.59 -6.51 5.79
CA GLN A 169 0.31 -7.02 5.31
C GLN A 169 0.50 -7.95 4.11
N GLY A 170 -0.42 -8.89 3.94
CA GLY A 170 -0.38 -9.78 2.81
C GLY A 170 -1.62 -10.63 2.64
N ASN A 171 -1.67 -11.35 1.53
CA ASN A 171 -2.81 -12.18 1.18
C ASN A 171 -2.34 -13.45 0.48
N ARG A 172 -3.26 -14.42 0.34
CA ARG A 172 -3.08 -15.56 -0.57
C ARG A 172 -3.14 -15.09 -2.01
N SER A 173 -2.56 -15.88 -2.91
CA SER A 173 -2.63 -15.56 -4.33
C SER A 173 -4.08 -15.47 -4.83
N SER A 174 -4.35 -14.46 -5.67
CA SER A 174 -5.57 -14.37 -6.47
C SER A 174 -5.32 -14.55 -7.98
N SER A 175 -4.06 -14.58 -8.41
CA SER A 175 -3.67 -14.60 -9.84
C SER A 175 -2.23 -15.07 -10.14
N SER A 176 -1.35 -15.16 -9.13
CA SER A 176 0.02 -15.72 -9.25
C SER A 176 0.09 -17.18 -8.81
N ALA A 177 1.25 -17.82 -9.00
CA ALA A 177 1.49 -19.18 -8.50
C ALA A 177 1.44 -19.28 -6.95
N CYS A 178 1.87 -18.24 -6.22
CA CYS A 178 1.79 -18.17 -4.76
C CYS A 178 1.79 -16.72 -4.25
N GLY A 179 1.01 -16.46 -3.18
CA GLY A 179 0.98 -15.20 -2.45
C GLY A 179 1.93 -15.18 -1.26
N SER A 180 1.99 -14.05 -0.56
CA SER A 180 2.87 -13.90 0.61
C SER A 180 2.46 -14.82 1.76
N ALA A 181 1.15 -14.99 1.97
CA ALA A 181 0.62 -15.90 2.97
C ALA A 181 0.99 -17.36 2.67
N ASP A 182 0.90 -17.78 1.40
CA ASP A 182 1.20 -19.16 0.99
C ASP A 182 2.69 -19.51 1.23
N VAL A 183 3.58 -18.54 0.98
CA VAL A 183 5.02 -18.70 1.28
C VAL A 183 5.28 -18.80 2.78
N LEU A 184 4.71 -17.90 3.58
CA LEU A 184 4.94 -17.87 5.02
C LEU A 184 4.37 -19.12 5.72
N GLU A 185 3.19 -19.58 5.31
CA GLU A 185 2.58 -20.81 5.79
C GLU A 185 3.46 -22.03 5.46
N THR A 186 4.00 -22.10 4.24
CA THR A 186 4.94 -23.18 3.85
C THR A 186 6.21 -23.18 4.70
N LEU A 187 6.65 -22.01 5.17
CA LEU A 187 7.78 -21.87 6.09
C LEU A 187 7.42 -22.17 7.55
N GLY A 188 6.18 -22.54 7.85
CA GLY A 188 5.70 -22.86 9.20
C GLY A 188 5.34 -21.64 10.05
N VAL A 189 5.19 -20.46 9.45
CA VAL A 189 4.75 -19.26 10.15
C VAL A 189 3.24 -19.31 10.39
N ALA A 190 2.81 -19.04 11.62
CA ALA A 190 1.40 -18.86 11.92
C ALA A 190 0.90 -17.54 11.33
N ILE A 191 0.11 -17.62 10.25
CA ILE A 191 -0.36 -16.45 9.48
C ILE A 191 -1.72 -15.90 9.95
N ASP A 192 -2.45 -16.64 10.78
CA ASP A 192 -3.79 -16.29 11.26
C ASP A 192 -3.77 -15.75 12.70
N MET A 193 -2.86 -14.82 12.98
CA MET A 193 -2.81 -14.17 14.30
C MET A 193 -3.82 -13.02 14.41
N GLU A 194 -4.34 -12.80 15.62
CA GLU A 194 -5.13 -11.62 15.97
C GLU A 194 -4.20 -10.42 16.28
N PRO A 195 -4.73 -9.16 16.31
CA PRO A 195 -3.91 -7.95 16.43
C PRO A 195 -2.85 -7.94 17.55
N GLN A 196 -3.20 -8.42 18.74
CA GLN A 196 -2.29 -8.49 19.88
C GLN A 196 -1.13 -9.47 19.63
N GLY A 197 -1.39 -10.59 18.94
CA GLY A 197 -0.37 -11.56 18.56
C GLY A 197 0.60 -10.98 17.53
N VAL A 198 0.08 -10.27 16.52
CA VAL A 198 0.93 -9.57 15.54
C VAL A 198 1.79 -8.51 16.21
N LYS A 199 1.22 -7.69 17.10
CA LYS A 199 1.98 -6.69 17.87
C LYS A 199 3.15 -7.33 18.62
N LYS A 200 2.87 -8.41 19.36
CA LYS A 200 3.89 -9.15 20.10
C LYS A 200 5.01 -9.68 19.20
N CYS A 201 4.67 -10.21 18.02
CA CYS A 201 5.68 -10.66 17.05
C CYS A 201 6.57 -9.50 16.56
N VAL A 202 5.98 -8.33 16.28
CA VAL A 202 6.76 -7.16 15.87
C VAL A 202 7.68 -6.68 17.00
N GLU A 203 7.22 -6.71 18.25
CA GLU A 203 8.00 -6.26 19.41
C GLU A 203 9.12 -7.23 19.80
N GLU A 204 8.86 -8.54 19.80
CA GLU A 204 9.80 -9.56 20.27
C GLU A 204 10.71 -10.12 19.17
N VAL A 205 10.19 -10.26 17.95
CA VAL A 205 10.90 -10.90 16.82
C VAL A 205 11.30 -9.87 15.76
N GLY A 206 10.71 -8.67 15.77
CA GLY A 206 10.97 -7.62 14.78
C GLY A 206 10.08 -7.72 13.54
N ILE A 207 9.24 -8.76 13.40
CA ILE A 207 8.34 -8.92 12.26
C ILE A 207 7.00 -9.55 12.67
N GLY A 208 5.91 -9.00 12.14
CA GLY A 208 4.57 -9.57 12.23
C GLY A 208 3.89 -9.59 10.86
N PHE A 209 3.00 -10.57 10.65
CA PHE A 209 2.24 -10.73 9.42
C PHE A 209 0.74 -10.53 9.66
N MET A 210 0.10 -9.71 8.82
CA MET A 210 -1.33 -9.41 8.86
C MET A 210 -2.01 -9.97 7.61
N MET A 211 -2.73 -11.08 7.76
CA MET A 211 -3.50 -11.72 6.69
C MET A 211 -4.72 -10.89 6.31
N SER A 212 -4.68 -10.16 5.18
CA SER A 212 -5.65 -9.12 4.83
C SER A 212 -7.13 -9.52 4.99
N PRO A 213 -7.60 -10.72 4.59
CA PRO A 213 -9.00 -11.11 4.81
C PRO A 213 -9.45 -11.13 6.28
N ASN A 214 -8.54 -11.40 7.23
CA ASN A 214 -8.84 -11.43 8.67
C ASN A 214 -8.96 -10.01 9.24
N TYR A 215 -8.25 -9.06 8.63
CA TYR A 215 -8.12 -7.68 9.09
C TYR A 215 -9.10 -6.72 8.41
N HIS A 216 -9.62 -7.04 7.23
CA HIS A 216 -10.60 -6.21 6.50
C HIS A 216 -11.94 -6.92 6.30
N PRO A 217 -12.73 -7.15 7.37
CA PRO A 217 -14.01 -7.86 7.28
C PRO A 217 -15.01 -7.17 6.34
N ALA A 218 -14.93 -5.85 6.22
CA ALA A 218 -15.72 -5.02 5.29
C ALA A 218 -15.57 -5.46 3.82
N MET A 219 -14.47 -6.10 3.44
CA MET A 219 -14.29 -6.63 2.08
C MET A 219 -15.29 -7.71 1.71
N LYS A 220 -15.96 -8.36 2.68
CA LYS A 220 -17.03 -9.32 2.42
C LYS A 220 -18.21 -8.71 1.65
N THR A 221 -18.46 -7.41 1.82
CA THR A 221 -19.49 -6.66 1.08
C THR A 221 -19.14 -6.56 -0.41
N PHE A 222 -17.87 -6.33 -0.73
CA PHE A 222 -17.41 -6.11 -2.11
C PHE A 222 -17.00 -7.38 -2.84
N ALA A 223 -16.57 -8.42 -2.11
CA ALA A 223 -15.99 -9.64 -2.70
C ALA A 223 -16.91 -10.35 -3.73
N PRO A 224 -18.22 -10.55 -3.47
CA PRO A 224 -19.13 -11.17 -4.45
C PRO A 224 -19.24 -10.36 -5.74
N VAL A 225 -19.39 -9.03 -5.63
CA VAL A 225 -19.51 -8.12 -6.78
C VAL A 225 -18.22 -8.11 -7.58
N ARG A 226 -17.07 -7.98 -6.92
CA ARG A 226 -15.75 -8.02 -7.58
C ARG A 226 -15.52 -9.33 -8.33
N LYS A 227 -15.94 -10.46 -7.75
CA LYS A 227 -15.86 -11.78 -8.39
C LYS A 227 -16.73 -11.86 -9.65
N LYS A 228 -17.96 -11.33 -9.59
CA LYS A 228 -18.88 -11.28 -10.75
C LYS A 228 -18.37 -10.35 -11.85
N LEU A 229 -17.82 -9.20 -11.49
CA LEU A 229 -17.26 -8.22 -12.44
C LEU A 229 -16.05 -8.76 -13.20
N GLY A 230 -15.14 -9.48 -12.52
CA GLY A 230 -13.98 -10.09 -13.15
C GLY A 230 -12.95 -9.10 -13.75
N VAL A 231 -13.10 -7.80 -13.47
CA VAL A 231 -12.22 -6.73 -13.97
C VAL A 231 -11.52 -6.00 -12.82
N LYS A 232 -10.40 -5.33 -13.12
CA LYS A 232 -9.67 -4.51 -12.15
C LYS A 232 -10.49 -3.26 -11.79
N THR A 233 -10.54 -2.92 -10.50
CA THR A 233 -11.23 -1.75 -9.93
C THR A 233 -10.30 -1.02 -8.96
N VAL A 234 -10.75 0.06 -8.33
CA VAL A 234 -10.01 0.79 -7.28
C VAL A 234 -9.47 -0.13 -6.17
N PHE A 235 -10.17 -1.23 -5.84
CA PHE A 235 -9.70 -2.20 -4.84
C PHE A 235 -8.42 -2.96 -5.24
N ASN A 236 -8.01 -2.92 -6.51
CA ASN A 236 -6.74 -3.49 -6.96
C ASN A 236 -5.54 -2.58 -6.67
N ILE A 237 -5.76 -1.30 -6.34
CA ILE A 237 -4.72 -0.35 -6.00
C ILE A 237 -4.77 0.08 -4.53
N LEU A 238 -5.92 -0.07 -3.86
CA LEU A 238 -6.07 0.29 -2.44
C LEU A 238 -5.23 -0.57 -1.50
N GLY A 239 -4.99 -1.85 -1.81
CA GLY A 239 -4.37 -2.82 -0.88
C GLY A 239 -3.18 -2.27 -0.08
N PRO A 240 -2.12 -1.74 -0.72
CA PRO A 240 -0.99 -1.14 -0.01
C PRO A 240 -1.33 -0.02 0.97
N MET A 241 -2.40 0.73 0.74
CA MET A 241 -2.86 1.84 1.60
C MET A 241 -3.70 1.37 2.80
N LEU A 242 -4.05 0.09 2.85
CA LEU A 242 -4.94 -0.46 3.86
C LEU A 242 -4.20 -1.16 5.01
N SER A 243 -2.93 -0.84 5.26
CA SER A 243 -2.17 -1.52 6.33
C SER A 243 -2.88 -1.39 7.70
N PRO A 244 -3.30 -2.50 8.34
CA PRO A 244 -4.03 -2.44 9.61
C PRO A 244 -3.20 -1.92 10.79
N ALA A 245 -1.88 -1.92 10.65
CA ALA A 245 -0.95 -1.37 11.62
C ALA A 245 -0.75 0.16 11.46
N CYS A 246 -1.39 0.79 10.47
CA CYS A 246 -1.28 2.24 10.24
C CYS A 246 0.19 2.70 10.22
N VAL A 247 1.02 1.99 9.45
CA VAL A 247 2.48 2.16 9.52
C VAL A 247 2.91 3.56 9.05
N PRO A 248 3.91 4.18 9.69
CA PRO A 248 4.45 5.46 9.27
C PRO A 248 5.40 5.36 8.06
N PHE A 249 5.83 4.15 7.69
CA PHE A 249 6.70 3.91 6.55
C PHE A 249 6.16 2.75 5.72
N SER A 250 6.16 2.90 4.39
CA SER A 250 5.81 1.82 3.48
C SER A 250 6.79 1.77 2.31
N VAL A 251 7.11 0.54 1.88
CA VAL A 251 7.76 0.25 0.60
C VAL A 251 6.74 -0.47 -0.28
N VAL A 252 6.22 0.24 -1.28
CA VAL A 252 5.15 -0.29 -2.12
C VAL A 252 5.66 -0.62 -3.51
N GLY A 253 5.50 -1.88 -3.91
CA GLY A 253 5.67 -2.37 -5.28
C GLY A 253 4.43 -2.12 -6.13
N VAL A 254 4.57 -1.37 -7.22
CA VAL A 254 3.48 -1.08 -8.17
C VAL A 254 3.72 -1.71 -9.55
N TYR A 255 2.65 -2.18 -10.19
CA TYR A 255 2.71 -2.84 -11.51
C TYR A 255 2.60 -1.88 -12.71
N LYS A 256 2.28 -0.59 -12.48
CA LYS A 256 2.22 0.47 -13.49
C LYS A 256 2.76 1.79 -12.92
N GLU A 257 3.47 2.54 -13.74
CA GLU A 257 4.07 3.83 -13.37
C GLU A 257 3.01 4.86 -12.95
N ASP A 258 1.88 4.95 -13.64
CA ASP A 258 0.80 5.90 -13.28
C ASP A 258 0.26 5.66 -11.86
N ILE A 259 0.20 4.39 -11.43
CA ILE A 259 -0.22 4.02 -10.07
C ILE A 259 0.84 4.46 -9.04
N SER A 260 2.11 4.41 -9.41
CA SER A 260 3.20 4.90 -8.54
C SER A 260 3.01 6.37 -8.21
N ILE A 261 2.62 7.20 -9.18
CA ILE A 261 2.43 8.64 -9.00
C ILE A 261 1.28 8.89 -8.03
N ILE A 262 0.15 8.22 -8.24
CA ILE A 262 -1.04 8.32 -7.40
C ILE A 262 -0.73 7.91 -5.96
N LEU A 263 -0.06 6.77 -5.76
CA LEU A 263 0.28 6.31 -4.41
C LEU A 263 1.36 7.19 -3.76
N THR A 264 2.29 7.75 -4.54
CA THR A 264 3.33 8.68 -4.05
C THR A 264 2.75 10.01 -3.55
N ALA A 265 1.64 10.47 -4.14
CA ALA A 265 0.90 11.62 -3.61
C ALA A 265 0.17 11.30 -2.28
N GLY A 266 0.00 10.01 -1.98
CA GLY A 266 -0.69 9.44 -0.82
C GLY A 266 -0.16 9.88 0.52
N ARG A 267 -0.96 10.66 1.24
CA ARG A 267 -0.96 10.59 2.70
C ARG A 267 -1.52 9.23 3.09
N PHE A 268 -0.67 8.30 3.52
CA PHE A 268 -1.19 7.08 4.15
C PHE A 268 -2.06 7.51 5.33
N CYS A 269 -3.27 6.94 5.39
CA CYS A 269 -4.31 7.31 6.34
C CYS A 269 -3.94 6.86 7.76
N ASN A 270 -2.99 7.53 8.38
CA ASN A 270 -2.79 7.48 9.81
C ASN A 270 -3.54 8.68 10.38
N GLY A 271 -4.36 8.47 11.41
CA GLY A 271 -5.20 9.50 12.04
C GLY A 271 -4.44 10.65 12.71
N HIS A 272 -3.17 10.84 12.39
CA HIS A 272 -2.32 11.92 12.87
C HIS A 272 -1.72 12.64 11.67
N SER A 273 -2.03 13.93 11.57
CA SER A 273 -1.61 14.87 10.54
C SER A 273 -0.10 15.18 10.56
N GLN A 274 0.76 14.27 11.01
CA GLN A 274 2.18 14.50 11.16
C GLN A 274 3.00 13.41 10.43
N ASP A 275 3.77 13.90 9.46
CA ASP A 275 5.02 13.35 8.91
C ASP A 275 5.14 11.82 8.76
N ILE A 276 4.87 11.33 7.55
CA ILE A 276 4.98 9.91 7.19
C ILE A 276 5.79 9.81 5.90
N GLY A 277 6.99 9.23 5.99
CA GLY A 277 7.85 9.01 4.84
C GLY A 277 7.48 7.71 4.13
N SER A 278 6.97 7.79 2.92
CA SER A 278 6.71 6.58 2.12
C SER A 278 7.65 6.49 0.93
N TYR A 279 8.23 5.31 0.73
CA TYR A 279 9.12 5.02 -0.38
C TYR A 279 8.39 4.14 -1.38
N PHE A 280 8.33 4.57 -2.63
CA PHE A 280 7.61 3.88 -3.69
C PHE A 280 8.62 3.26 -4.65
N GLY A 281 8.59 1.93 -4.76
CA GLY A 281 9.42 1.19 -5.70
C GLY A 281 8.59 0.75 -6.89
N TYR A 282 8.96 1.18 -8.10
CA TYR A 282 8.35 0.65 -9.31
C TYR A 282 9.11 -0.59 -9.79
N PHE A 283 8.37 -1.68 -9.99
CA PHE A 283 8.87 -2.90 -10.61
C PHE A 283 8.33 -2.98 -12.03
N GLU A 284 9.22 -2.85 -13.00
CA GLU A 284 8.86 -2.96 -14.40
C GLU A 284 8.76 -4.43 -14.81
N LYS A 285 7.68 -4.74 -15.55
CA LYS A 285 7.24 -6.10 -15.89
C LYS A 285 8.25 -6.97 -16.66
N HIS A 286 9.41 -6.43 -17.06
CA HIS A 286 10.34 -7.08 -17.99
C HIS A 286 11.78 -7.26 -17.49
N GLY A 287 12.03 -7.28 -16.18
CA GLY A 287 13.35 -7.69 -15.70
C GLY A 287 13.49 -7.75 -14.19
N THR A 288 14.53 -8.45 -13.73
CA THR A 288 15.00 -8.52 -12.34
C THR A 288 15.51 -7.18 -11.78
N ARG A 289 15.17 -6.05 -12.40
CA ARG A 289 15.64 -4.72 -12.04
C ARG A 289 14.49 -3.88 -11.51
N VAL A 290 14.69 -3.28 -10.34
CA VAL A 290 13.95 -2.08 -9.94
C VAL A 290 14.39 -0.98 -10.90
N SER A 291 13.50 -0.54 -11.79
CA SER A 291 13.87 0.44 -12.82
C SER A 291 13.74 1.87 -12.34
N LYS A 292 12.84 2.15 -11.39
CA LYS A 292 12.63 3.50 -10.83
C LYS A 292 12.18 3.43 -9.36
N MET A 293 12.73 4.29 -8.53
CA MET A 293 12.27 4.49 -7.15
C MET A 293 11.79 5.94 -7.03
N ALA A 294 10.52 6.11 -6.70
CA ALA A 294 9.94 7.40 -6.35
C ALA A 294 9.92 7.52 -4.83
N LYS A 295 10.30 8.68 -4.31
CA LYS A 295 10.16 8.97 -2.88
C LYS A 295 9.01 9.93 -2.72
N ALA A 296 8.01 9.58 -1.91
CA ALA A 296 7.07 10.57 -1.43
C ALA A 296 7.82 11.42 -0.42
N LEU A 297 8.35 12.54 -0.89
CA LEU A 297 8.86 13.61 -0.05
C LEU A 297 7.77 14.64 0.07
N GLN A 298 7.19 14.79 1.25
CA GLN A 298 6.45 16.00 1.54
C GLN A 298 7.46 17.16 1.57
N ARG A 299 7.34 18.10 0.63
CA ARG A 299 7.98 19.42 0.75
C ARG A 299 7.32 20.13 1.92
N TYR A 300 8.10 20.51 2.92
CA TYR A 300 7.78 21.68 3.73
C TYR A 300 8.89 22.72 3.57
N GLY A 301 8.51 23.85 2.98
CA GLY A 301 9.07 25.14 3.38
C GLY A 301 8.36 25.55 4.67
N MET A 302 9.15 25.91 5.68
CA MET A 302 8.69 26.73 6.80
C MET A 302 8.29 28.12 6.31
#